data_AF-A0A534UMW8-F1
#
_entry.id   AF-A0A534UMW8-F1
#
_cell.length_a   1.000
_cell.length_b   1.000
_cell.length_c   1.000
_cell.angle_alpha   90.00
_cell.angle_beta   90.00
_cell.angle_gamma   90.00
#
_symmetry.space_group_name_H-M   'P 1'
#
loop_
_entity.id
_entity.type
_entity.pdbx_description
1 polymer ?
#
loop_
_entity_poly.entity_id
_entity_poly.type
_entity_poly.pdbx_seq_one_letter_code
_entity_poly.pdbx_strand_id
1 'polypeptide(L)'
;MLVNPKGHGTAKTIQEGIDLVDPGGKVEVLPGTYNEALIIDKALTLEAIGGKSRPVIIEAPGTPTFAIRIATPDRVVIRDLTLRFSNFSGIRGEGIVDVTVEGATVIAVNPPLGVGTLVSVANDPNPSGLRARLVVRDSFLDGSITCDAWPTACTNASPPFPQNFGVTVRGDVDLVVERNVIRRVGGACIFVQVRNDLGGETNAEILDNDLDECHPLGRAGAIFVAPQGTNNPSADRPLTATGTVNIVGNTIRNSSQSCLTSTGINYIVFGGRIEHNRIEGVVQTCASDTARTRPAGIWLGSRAFSSLYPRVNVKVRFNDIVGNAQAGLRVAQNMTPAIDARCNWWNDASGPSGAGPGSGDALVVEAGADPADSNKPLFAPWAVEPIAESGDEDGEDGGGRRGEAAARVRQGGGGAGGEERESGAENRRRESSCD
;
A
#
# COMPACT_ATOMS: atom_id res chain seq x y z
N MET A 1 -16.60 -8.91 -26.59
CA MET A 1 -17.94 -9.22 -26.04
C MET A 1 -18.48 -7.96 -25.39
N LEU A 2 -19.69 -7.49 -25.74
CA LEU A 2 -20.29 -6.27 -25.18
C LEU A 2 -21.39 -6.62 -24.18
N VAL A 3 -21.25 -6.18 -22.93
CA VAL A 3 -22.21 -6.41 -21.85
C VAL A 3 -23.03 -5.15 -21.59
N ASN A 4 -24.35 -5.28 -21.48
CA ASN A 4 -25.25 -4.16 -21.17
C ASN A 4 -26.38 -4.64 -20.26
N PRO A 5 -26.61 -4.04 -19.07
CA PRO A 5 -27.61 -4.54 -18.14
C PRO A 5 -29.04 -4.27 -18.63
N LYS A 6 -29.21 -3.40 -19.64
CA LYS A 6 -30.48 -3.10 -20.31
C LYS A 6 -30.76 -3.99 -21.52
N GLY A 7 -29.88 -4.95 -21.82
CA GLY A 7 -30.09 -5.95 -22.88
C GLY A 7 -29.83 -5.48 -24.31
N HIS A 8 -29.19 -4.32 -24.50
CA HIS A 8 -28.74 -3.84 -25.82
C HIS A 8 -27.30 -4.29 -26.17
N GLY A 9 -26.73 -5.19 -25.38
CA GLY A 9 -25.41 -5.81 -25.60
C GLY A 9 -25.56 -7.28 -26.02
N THR A 10 -24.45 -7.91 -26.36
CA THR A 10 -24.36 -9.35 -26.67
C THR A 10 -24.62 -10.22 -25.42
N ALA A 11 -24.40 -9.68 -24.22
CA ALA A 11 -24.74 -10.29 -22.93
C ALA A 11 -25.45 -9.28 -22.01
N LYS A 12 -26.29 -9.79 -21.10
CA LYS A 12 -27.01 -8.98 -20.10
C LYS A 12 -26.24 -8.85 -18.78
N THR A 13 -25.51 -9.90 -18.41
CA THR A 13 -24.71 -9.96 -17.18
C THR A 13 -23.22 -9.97 -17.52
N ILE A 14 -22.38 -9.59 -16.56
CA ILE A 14 -20.93 -9.62 -16.77
C ILE A 14 -20.46 -11.06 -16.79
N GLN A 15 -21.01 -11.93 -15.92
CA GLN A 15 -20.66 -13.35 -15.93
C GLN A 15 -20.98 -14.02 -17.28
N GLU A 16 -22.14 -13.74 -17.88
CA GLU A 16 -22.47 -14.25 -19.23
C GLU A 16 -21.44 -13.78 -20.27
N GLY A 17 -20.98 -12.53 -20.17
CA GLY A 17 -19.91 -12.01 -21.03
C GLY A 17 -18.58 -12.76 -20.87
N ILE A 18 -18.22 -13.13 -19.64
CA ILE A 18 -17.03 -13.94 -19.33
C ILE A 18 -17.18 -15.37 -19.88
N ASP A 19 -18.36 -15.97 -19.72
CA ASP A 19 -18.63 -17.34 -20.15
C ASP A 19 -18.56 -17.46 -21.68
N LEU A 20 -19.10 -16.47 -22.40
CA LEU A 20 -19.17 -16.45 -23.87
C LEU A 20 -17.89 -16.04 -24.58
N VAL A 21 -16.97 -15.33 -23.91
CA VAL A 21 -15.73 -14.90 -24.55
C VAL A 21 -14.72 -16.06 -24.64
N ASP A 22 -14.03 -16.15 -25.77
CA ASP A 22 -12.89 -17.05 -25.93
C ASP A 22 -11.76 -16.67 -24.95
N PRO A 23 -10.96 -17.64 -24.47
CA PRO A 23 -9.77 -17.34 -23.69
C PRO A 23 -8.85 -16.32 -24.38
N GLY A 24 -8.43 -15.31 -23.62
CA GLY A 24 -7.65 -14.16 -24.08
C GLY A 24 -8.50 -13.01 -24.63
N GLY A 25 -9.82 -13.18 -24.74
CA GLY A 25 -10.70 -12.17 -25.30
C GLY A 25 -11.01 -10.99 -24.37
N LYS A 26 -11.77 -10.02 -24.91
CA LYS A 26 -12.15 -8.78 -24.22
C LYS A 26 -13.65 -8.77 -23.89
N VAL A 27 -13.99 -8.48 -22.63
CA VAL A 27 -15.33 -8.21 -22.13
C VAL A 27 -15.44 -6.70 -21.87
N GLU A 28 -16.18 -6.01 -22.72
CA GLU A 28 -16.47 -4.59 -22.62
C GLU A 28 -17.81 -4.38 -21.93
N VAL A 29 -17.82 -3.65 -20.82
CA VAL A 29 -19.00 -3.48 -19.98
C VAL A 29 -19.51 -2.05 -20.09
N LEU A 30 -20.76 -1.89 -20.53
CA LEU A 30 -21.39 -0.57 -20.61
C LEU A 30 -21.86 -0.07 -19.24
N PRO A 31 -22.00 1.25 -19.05
CA PRO A 31 -22.32 1.83 -17.75
C PRO A 31 -23.66 1.33 -17.20
N GLY A 32 -23.67 1.01 -15.92
CA GLY A 32 -24.82 0.45 -15.23
C GLY A 32 -24.42 -0.25 -13.94
N THR A 33 -25.42 -0.66 -13.16
CA THR A 33 -25.24 -1.45 -11.94
C THR A 33 -25.52 -2.93 -12.24
N TYR A 34 -24.58 -3.78 -11.87
CA TYR A 34 -24.61 -5.22 -12.05
C TYR A 34 -24.56 -5.89 -10.68
N ASN A 35 -25.65 -6.56 -10.29
CA ASN A 35 -25.78 -7.20 -8.99
C ASN A 35 -25.25 -8.64 -9.04
N GLU A 36 -23.93 -8.80 -9.13
CA GLU A 36 -23.28 -10.07 -9.45
C GLU A 36 -22.00 -10.26 -8.64
N ALA A 37 -21.66 -11.52 -8.35
CA ALA A 37 -20.30 -11.92 -7.98
C ALA A 37 -19.70 -12.68 -9.17
N LEU A 38 -18.45 -12.38 -9.50
CA LEU A 38 -17.80 -12.87 -10.72
C LEU A 38 -16.76 -13.94 -10.43
N ILE A 39 -16.68 -14.93 -11.31
CA ILE A 39 -15.59 -15.89 -11.39
C ILE A 39 -14.95 -15.74 -12.76
N ILE A 40 -13.66 -15.43 -12.78
CA ILE A 40 -12.83 -15.37 -13.99
C ILE A 40 -11.91 -16.59 -13.98
N ASP A 41 -12.21 -17.56 -14.83
CA ASP A 41 -11.55 -18.88 -14.90
C ASP A 41 -10.72 -19.09 -16.18
N LYS A 42 -10.56 -18.03 -16.98
CA LYS A 42 -9.80 -18.02 -18.22
C LYS A 42 -9.10 -16.66 -18.41
N ALA A 43 -8.05 -16.64 -19.22
CA ALA A 43 -7.43 -15.38 -19.63
C ALA A 43 -8.48 -14.44 -20.22
N LEU A 44 -8.52 -13.17 -19.80
CA LEU A 44 -9.37 -12.15 -20.43
C LEU A 44 -8.98 -10.74 -20.01
N THR A 45 -9.50 -9.76 -20.75
CA THR A 45 -9.57 -8.35 -20.32
C THR A 45 -11.01 -7.97 -20.01
N LEU A 46 -11.31 -7.55 -18.78
CA LEU A 46 -12.59 -6.98 -18.36
C LEU A 46 -12.44 -5.46 -18.27
N GLU A 47 -13.17 -4.71 -19.10
CA GLU A 47 -12.99 -3.27 -19.26
C GLU A 47 -14.33 -2.53 -19.19
N ALA A 48 -14.43 -1.55 -18.29
CA ALA A 48 -15.58 -0.67 -18.21
C ALA A 48 -15.52 0.44 -19.27
N ILE A 49 -16.57 0.56 -20.09
CA ILE A 49 -16.67 1.55 -21.15
C ILE A 49 -17.57 2.68 -20.69
N GLY A 50 -16.99 3.80 -20.25
CA GLY A 50 -17.76 4.97 -19.79
C GLY A 50 -16.99 5.94 -18.90
N GLY A 51 -15.84 5.50 -18.36
CA GLY A 51 -14.98 6.30 -17.49
C GLY A 51 -15.67 6.74 -16.20
N LYS A 52 -15.02 7.65 -15.47
CA LYS A 52 -15.50 8.14 -14.15
C LYS A 52 -16.88 8.80 -14.19
N SER A 53 -17.27 9.41 -15.32
CA SER A 53 -18.57 10.10 -15.46
C SER A 53 -19.76 9.15 -15.63
N ARG A 54 -19.52 7.91 -16.05
CA ARG A 54 -20.56 6.89 -16.26
C ARG A 54 -20.02 5.53 -15.80
N PRO A 55 -20.01 5.27 -14.49
CA PRO A 55 -19.35 4.09 -13.95
C PRO A 55 -20.10 2.80 -14.30
N VAL A 56 -19.33 1.73 -14.48
CA VAL A 56 -19.80 0.36 -14.35
C VAL A 56 -19.65 -0.01 -12.89
N ILE A 57 -20.76 -0.31 -12.22
CA ILE A 57 -20.79 -0.65 -10.81
C ILE A 57 -21.12 -2.13 -10.68
N ILE A 58 -20.21 -2.90 -10.11
CA ILE A 58 -20.50 -4.27 -9.64
C ILE A 58 -20.91 -4.17 -8.18
N GLU A 59 -22.14 -4.57 -7.86
CA GLU A 59 -22.64 -4.72 -6.49
C GLU A 59 -22.74 -6.21 -6.16
N ALA A 60 -21.73 -6.74 -5.47
CA ALA A 60 -21.71 -8.17 -5.15
C ALA A 60 -22.77 -8.50 -4.09
N PRO A 61 -23.63 -9.52 -4.31
CA PRO A 61 -24.48 -10.03 -3.26
C PRO A 61 -23.57 -10.58 -2.16
N GLY A 62 -23.87 -10.30 -0.88
CA GLY A 62 -23.01 -10.66 0.27
C GLY A 62 -22.61 -12.15 0.41
N THR A 63 -23.08 -13.01 -0.48
CA THR A 63 -22.63 -14.39 -0.72
C THR A 63 -22.44 -14.63 -2.23
N PRO A 64 -21.31 -15.19 -2.70
CA PRO A 64 -20.15 -15.70 -1.95
C PRO A 64 -19.37 -14.61 -1.21
N THR A 65 -18.35 -14.98 -0.45
CA THR A 65 -17.55 -14.03 0.37
C THR A 65 -16.55 -13.20 -0.43
N PHE A 66 -16.61 -13.28 -1.77
CA PHE A 66 -15.84 -12.47 -2.71
C PHE A 66 -16.75 -11.75 -3.69
N ALA A 67 -16.29 -10.64 -4.26
CA ALA A 67 -16.98 -9.95 -5.34
C ALA A 67 -16.44 -10.37 -6.72
N ILE A 68 -15.12 -10.50 -6.87
CA ILE A 68 -14.46 -11.05 -8.06
C ILE A 68 -13.42 -12.08 -7.62
N ARG A 69 -13.52 -13.32 -8.13
CA ARG A 69 -12.51 -14.36 -7.93
C ARG A 69 -11.76 -14.65 -9.22
N ILE A 70 -10.43 -14.61 -9.15
CA ILE A 70 -9.51 -15.07 -10.19
C ILE A 70 -9.19 -16.54 -9.93
N ALA A 71 -9.51 -17.39 -10.89
CA ALA A 71 -9.41 -18.85 -10.79
C ALA A 71 -8.63 -19.46 -11.97
N THR A 72 -7.70 -18.70 -12.55
CA THR A 72 -6.87 -19.12 -13.67
C THR A 72 -5.42 -18.66 -13.48
N PRO A 73 -4.43 -19.46 -13.90
CA PRO A 73 -3.04 -19.03 -13.97
C PRO A 73 -2.76 -18.10 -15.14
N ASP A 74 -3.66 -18.07 -16.13
CA ASP A 74 -3.49 -17.21 -17.29
C ASP A 74 -3.81 -15.76 -16.94
N ARG A 75 -3.23 -14.84 -17.72
CA ARG A 75 -3.31 -13.41 -17.44
C ARG A 75 -4.74 -12.89 -17.50
N VAL A 76 -5.15 -12.24 -16.41
CA VAL A 76 -6.40 -11.48 -16.31
C VAL A 76 -6.10 -9.99 -16.14
N VAL A 77 -6.80 -9.15 -16.89
CA VAL A 77 -6.71 -7.69 -16.75
C VAL A 77 -8.08 -7.12 -16.43
N ILE A 78 -8.18 -6.32 -15.38
CA ILE A 78 -9.39 -5.62 -14.96
C ILE A 78 -9.12 -4.11 -15.05
N ARG A 79 -9.95 -3.39 -15.82
CA ARG A 79 -9.78 -1.95 -16.08
C ARG A 79 -11.01 -1.10 -15.82
N ASP A 80 -10.78 0.06 -15.22
CA ASP A 80 -11.70 1.21 -15.15
C ASP A 80 -13.06 0.97 -14.48
N LEU A 81 -13.26 -0.19 -13.84
CA LEU A 81 -14.53 -0.54 -13.21
C LEU A 81 -14.63 0.01 -11.78
N THR A 82 -15.87 0.19 -11.32
CA THR A 82 -16.18 0.41 -9.91
C THR A 82 -16.72 -0.86 -9.29
N LEU A 83 -16.07 -1.35 -8.24
CA LEU A 83 -16.48 -2.50 -7.45
C LEU A 83 -16.97 -2.02 -6.08
N ARG A 84 -18.21 -2.37 -5.73
CA ARG A 84 -18.79 -2.14 -4.41
C ARG A 84 -19.16 -3.49 -3.79
N PHE A 85 -18.65 -3.77 -2.60
CA PHE A 85 -18.87 -5.05 -1.95
C PHE A 85 -19.05 -4.90 -0.44
N SER A 86 -19.91 -5.73 0.16
CA SER A 86 -20.21 -5.71 1.59
C SER A 86 -19.77 -6.97 2.34
N ASN A 87 -18.97 -7.82 1.71
CA ASN A 87 -18.45 -9.05 2.27
C ASN A 87 -16.94 -8.92 2.59
N PHE A 88 -16.23 -10.03 2.73
CA PHE A 88 -14.83 -10.07 3.16
C PHE A 88 -13.80 -9.84 2.04
N SER A 89 -14.15 -9.91 0.75
CA SER A 89 -13.15 -9.84 -0.32
C SER A 89 -13.67 -9.12 -1.56
N GLY A 90 -13.00 -8.05 -1.97
CA GLY A 90 -13.28 -7.40 -3.25
C GLY A 90 -12.80 -8.27 -4.42
N ILE A 91 -11.53 -8.13 -4.79
CA ILE A 91 -10.88 -8.92 -5.84
C ILE A 91 -9.93 -9.92 -5.17
N ARG A 92 -10.08 -11.22 -5.47
CA ARG A 92 -9.33 -12.29 -4.81
C ARG A 92 -8.76 -13.28 -5.81
N GLY A 93 -7.45 -13.52 -5.75
CA GLY A 93 -6.77 -14.60 -6.46
C GLY A 93 -6.17 -15.62 -5.49
N GLU A 94 -6.27 -16.90 -5.81
CA GLU A 94 -5.73 -18.00 -4.99
C GLU A 94 -4.89 -18.95 -5.86
N GLY A 95 -3.71 -19.32 -5.35
CA GLY A 95 -2.75 -20.13 -6.07
C GLY A 95 -1.96 -19.31 -7.10
N ILE A 96 -1.60 -19.97 -8.19
CA ILE A 96 -0.81 -19.38 -9.28
C ILE A 96 -1.78 -18.59 -10.15
N VAL A 97 -1.80 -17.28 -9.98
CA VAL A 97 -2.64 -16.34 -10.76
C VAL A 97 -1.76 -15.21 -11.29
N ASP A 98 -2.09 -14.62 -12.45
CA ASP A 98 -1.50 -13.37 -12.95
C ASP A 98 -2.63 -12.36 -13.19
N VAL A 99 -2.76 -11.38 -12.29
CA VAL A 99 -3.83 -10.38 -12.36
C VAL A 99 -3.29 -8.96 -12.35
N THR A 100 -3.79 -8.15 -13.27
CA THR A 100 -3.58 -6.70 -13.31
C THR A 100 -4.90 -5.98 -13.06
N VAL A 101 -4.94 -5.11 -12.06
CA VAL A 101 -6.05 -4.19 -11.76
C VAL A 101 -5.57 -2.77 -12.02
N GLU A 102 -6.23 -2.06 -12.94
CA GLU A 102 -5.78 -0.75 -13.43
C GLU A 102 -6.95 0.22 -13.54
N GLY A 103 -6.79 1.46 -13.08
CA GLY A 103 -7.86 2.47 -13.17
C GLY A 103 -9.11 2.15 -12.33
N ALA A 104 -9.08 1.13 -11.49
CA ALA A 104 -10.27 0.61 -10.81
C ALA A 104 -10.60 1.44 -9.57
N THR A 105 -11.88 1.44 -9.21
CA THR A 105 -12.37 1.95 -7.92
C THR A 105 -12.94 0.81 -7.10
N VAL A 106 -12.30 0.45 -5.99
CA VAL A 106 -12.72 -0.68 -5.13
C VAL A 106 -13.14 -0.14 -3.76
N ILE A 107 -14.43 -0.26 -3.45
CA ILE A 107 -15.03 0.34 -2.26
C ILE A 107 -15.73 -0.73 -1.43
N ALA A 108 -15.31 -0.91 -0.19
CA ALA A 108 -16.09 -1.68 0.78
C ALA A 108 -17.34 -0.90 1.20
N VAL A 109 -18.47 -1.58 1.39
CA VAL A 109 -19.76 -0.99 1.78
C VAL A 109 -20.25 -1.70 3.02
N ASN A 110 -20.39 -0.98 4.14
CA ASN A 110 -20.78 -1.56 5.44
C ASN A 110 -19.96 -2.82 5.78
N PRO A 111 -18.62 -2.72 5.83
CA PRO A 111 -17.78 -3.89 6.00
C PRO A 111 -18.15 -4.66 7.29
N PRO A 112 -18.24 -5.99 7.22
CA PRO A 112 -18.60 -6.79 8.39
C PRO A 112 -17.50 -6.73 9.46
N LEU A 113 -17.86 -7.08 10.68
CA LEU A 113 -16.87 -7.29 11.74
C LEU A 113 -15.93 -8.44 11.36
N GLY A 114 -14.62 -8.27 11.61
CA GLY A 114 -13.60 -9.25 11.22
C GLY A 114 -12.70 -8.74 10.09
N VAL A 115 -11.98 -9.67 9.46
CA VAL A 115 -10.89 -9.35 8.53
C VAL A 115 -11.33 -9.54 7.08
N GLY A 116 -11.26 -8.46 6.30
CA GLY A 116 -11.50 -8.43 4.87
C GLY A 116 -10.34 -7.84 4.06
N THR A 117 -10.43 -7.91 2.74
CA THR A 117 -9.44 -7.37 1.79
C THR A 117 -10.11 -6.69 0.62
N LEU A 118 -9.56 -5.57 0.13
CA LEU A 118 -10.05 -4.93 -1.09
C LEU A 118 -9.51 -5.67 -2.32
N VAL A 119 -8.20 -5.91 -2.37
CA VAL A 119 -7.54 -6.70 -3.41
C VAL A 119 -6.52 -7.65 -2.76
N SER A 120 -6.61 -8.95 -3.08
CA SER A 120 -5.69 -9.94 -2.52
C SER A 120 -5.27 -11.04 -3.48
N VAL A 121 -4.01 -11.46 -3.37
CA VAL A 121 -3.49 -12.67 -4.01
C VAL A 121 -2.74 -13.51 -2.98
N ALA A 122 -3.09 -14.79 -2.87
CA ALA A 122 -2.40 -15.71 -1.99
C ALA A 122 -1.96 -16.98 -2.74
N ASN A 123 -0.66 -17.23 -2.80
CA ASN A 123 -0.06 -18.45 -3.34
C ASN A 123 0.57 -19.27 -2.20
N ASP A 124 -0.30 -19.86 -1.37
CA ASP A 124 0.08 -20.52 -0.12
C ASP A 124 -0.97 -21.59 0.28
N PRO A 125 -0.60 -22.90 0.37
CA PRO A 125 0.73 -23.44 0.08
C PRO A 125 1.05 -23.41 -1.42
N ASN A 126 2.34 -23.48 -1.76
CA ASN A 126 2.79 -23.51 -3.16
C ASN A 126 3.58 -24.80 -3.47
N PRO A 127 2.89 -25.92 -3.76
CA PRO A 127 3.56 -27.17 -4.12
C PRO A 127 4.23 -27.13 -5.51
N SER A 128 3.87 -26.16 -6.36
CA SER A 128 4.35 -26.07 -7.74
C SER A 128 5.73 -25.42 -7.89
N GLY A 129 6.12 -24.58 -6.92
CA GLY A 129 7.28 -23.71 -7.02
C GLY A 129 7.10 -22.51 -7.97
N LEU A 130 5.96 -22.39 -8.65
CA LEU A 130 5.63 -21.26 -9.51
C LEU A 130 5.12 -20.08 -8.67
N ARG A 131 5.30 -18.88 -9.19
CA ARG A 131 4.96 -17.61 -8.51
C ARG A 131 3.64 -17.08 -9.05
N ALA A 132 2.84 -16.48 -8.17
CA ALA A 132 1.70 -15.66 -8.59
C ALA A 132 2.15 -14.22 -8.83
N ARG A 133 1.33 -13.44 -9.54
CA ARG A 133 1.60 -12.04 -9.84
C ARG A 133 0.36 -11.19 -9.60
N LEU A 134 0.55 -10.07 -8.91
CA LEU A 134 -0.47 -9.05 -8.70
C LEU A 134 0.10 -7.68 -9.09
N VAL A 135 -0.58 -7.00 -9.99
CA VAL A 135 -0.34 -5.59 -10.31
C VAL A 135 -1.60 -4.81 -9.95
N VAL A 136 -1.48 -3.78 -9.12
CA VAL A 136 -2.54 -2.82 -8.83
C VAL A 136 -2.01 -1.42 -9.12
N ARG A 137 -2.62 -0.70 -10.05
CA ARG A 137 -2.12 0.61 -10.45
C ARG A 137 -3.19 1.61 -10.79
N ASP A 138 -2.86 2.88 -10.61
CA ASP A 138 -3.68 4.02 -11.04
C ASP A 138 -5.13 3.91 -10.51
N SER A 139 -5.30 3.28 -9.34
CA SER A 139 -6.60 2.87 -8.79
C SER A 139 -6.92 3.58 -7.47
N PHE A 140 -8.21 3.60 -7.12
CA PHE A 140 -8.72 4.12 -5.85
C PHE A 140 -9.30 2.97 -5.02
N LEU A 141 -8.80 2.78 -3.80
CA LEU A 141 -9.16 1.69 -2.91
C LEU A 141 -9.59 2.24 -1.55
N ASP A 142 -10.82 1.93 -1.14
CA ASP A 142 -11.40 2.49 0.08
C ASP A 142 -12.04 1.42 0.97
N GLY A 143 -11.58 1.36 2.22
CA GLY A 143 -12.13 0.45 3.23
C GLY A 143 -13.45 0.92 3.84
N SER A 144 -13.86 2.17 3.61
CA SER A 144 -15.05 2.82 4.19
C SER A 144 -15.14 2.76 5.72
N ILE A 145 -13.99 2.64 6.40
CA ILE A 145 -13.92 2.66 7.86
C ILE A 145 -13.48 4.07 8.27
N THR A 146 -14.45 4.88 8.70
CA THR A 146 -14.24 6.25 9.20
C THR A 146 -14.61 6.32 10.67
N CYS A 147 -14.09 7.33 11.39
CA CYS A 147 -14.48 7.60 12.77
C CYS A 147 -15.95 8.03 12.90
N ASP A 148 -16.53 8.68 11.89
CA ASP A 148 -17.93 9.08 11.92
C ASP A 148 -18.86 7.86 11.77
N ALA A 149 -18.57 6.98 10.81
CA ALA A 149 -19.36 5.77 10.58
C ALA A 149 -19.08 4.69 11.64
N TRP A 150 -17.88 4.67 12.21
CA TRP A 150 -17.42 3.70 13.20
C TRP A 150 -16.64 4.39 14.33
N PRO A 151 -17.29 5.11 15.26
CA PRO A 151 -16.60 5.84 16.32
C PRO A 151 -15.71 4.94 17.19
N THR A 152 -16.18 3.72 17.49
CA THR A 152 -15.40 2.72 18.23
C THR A 152 -14.15 2.28 17.50
N ALA A 153 -14.15 2.29 16.16
CA ALA A 153 -12.98 2.01 15.33
C ALA A 153 -11.89 3.08 15.44
N CYS A 154 -12.16 4.22 16.09
CA CYS A 154 -11.20 5.31 16.31
C CYS A 154 -10.89 5.57 17.79
N THR A 155 -11.62 4.94 18.72
CA THR A 155 -11.46 5.15 20.17
C THR A 155 -11.19 3.82 20.88
N ASN A 156 -9.93 3.38 20.91
CA ASN A 156 -9.46 2.18 21.64
C ASN A 156 -10.43 0.99 21.57
N ALA A 157 -10.73 0.52 20.35
CA ALA A 157 -11.69 -0.56 20.16
C ALA A 157 -11.19 -1.87 20.79
N SER A 158 -11.93 -2.40 21.76
CA SER A 158 -11.89 -3.84 22.04
C SER A 158 -12.61 -4.57 20.89
N PRO A 159 -12.04 -5.66 20.32
CA PRO A 159 -12.71 -6.46 19.28
C PRO A 159 -14.12 -6.93 19.70
N PRO A 160 -15.05 -7.16 18.74
CA PRO A 160 -14.84 -7.16 17.29
C PRO A 160 -15.15 -5.81 16.59
N PHE A 161 -14.37 -5.47 15.55
CA PHE A 161 -14.50 -4.28 14.69
C PHE A 161 -14.29 -4.67 13.21
N PRO A 162 -14.70 -3.85 12.24
CA PRO A 162 -14.37 -4.08 10.84
C PRO A 162 -12.89 -3.80 10.59
N GLN A 163 -12.21 -4.71 9.90
CA GLN A 163 -10.82 -4.57 9.50
C GLN A 163 -10.68 -4.98 8.04
N ASN A 164 -10.57 -3.99 7.15
CA ASN A 164 -10.17 -4.23 5.77
C ASN A 164 -8.67 -3.99 5.63
N PHE A 165 -8.04 -4.77 4.76
CA PHE A 165 -6.72 -4.46 4.21
C PHE A 165 -6.87 -4.02 2.76
N GLY A 166 -6.07 -3.04 2.31
CA GLY A 166 -6.14 -2.53 0.95
C GLY A 166 -5.69 -3.56 -0.07
N VAL A 167 -4.37 -3.63 -0.31
CA VAL A 167 -3.74 -4.63 -1.16
C VAL A 167 -2.96 -5.61 -0.29
N THR A 168 -3.22 -6.91 -0.43
CA THR A 168 -2.48 -7.94 0.31
C THR A 168 -1.93 -9.02 -0.60
N VAL A 169 -0.68 -9.40 -0.39
CA VAL A 169 -0.11 -10.62 -0.97
C VAL A 169 0.36 -11.58 0.12
N ARG A 170 0.29 -12.88 -0.13
CA ARG A 170 0.82 -13.91 0.75
C ARG A 170 1.45 -15.06 -0.03
N GLY A 171 2.64 -15.48 0.39
CA GLY A 171 3.33 -16.63 -0.18
C GLY A 171 4.21 -16.25 -1.37
N ASP A 172 4.33 -17.16 -2.33
CA ASP A 172 5.23 -17.00 -3.48
C ASP A 172 4.61 -16.07 -4.54
N VAL A 173 4.81 -14.76 -4.39
CA VAL A 173 4.12 -13.71 -5.16
C VAL A 173 5.06 -12.57 -5.59
N ASP A 174 4.92 -12.12 -6.83
CA ASP A 174 5.46 -10.85 -7.33
C ASP A 174 4.38 -9.76 -7.33
N LEU A 175 4.59 -8.71 -6.55
CA LEU A 175 3.66 -7.61 -6.37
C LEU A 175 4.18 -6.32 -7.01
N VAL A 176 3.31 -5.61 -7.72
CA VAL A 176 3.50 -4.19 -8.04
C VAL A 176 2.25 -3.43 -7.59
N VAL A 177 2.43 -2.42 -6.72
CA VAL A 177 1.38 -1.49 -6.30
C VAL A 177 1.88 -0.09 -6.60
N GLU A 178 1.36 0.55 -7.64
CA GLU A 178 1.87 1.84 -8.09
C GLU A 178 0.79 2.91 -8.33
N ARG A 179 1.03 4.16 -7.93
CA ARG A 179 0.14 5.30 -8.23
C ARG A 179 -1.32 5.09 -7.80
N ASN A 180 -1.53 4.43 -6.67
CA ASN A 180 -2.87 4.22 -6.13
C ASN A 180 -3.16 5.20 -4.99
N VAL A 181 -4.44 5.47 -4.79
CA VAL A 181 -4.94 6.06 -3.54
C VAL A 181 -5.56 4.94 -2.72
N ILE A 182 -5.03 4.66 -1.53
CA ILE A 182 -5.57 3.63 -0.63
C ILE A 182 -5.87 4.26 0.72
N ARG A 183 -7.11 4.16 1.19
CA ARG A 183 -7.51 4.87 2.40
C ARG A 183 -8.59 4.19 3.22
N ARG A 184 -8.70 4.64 4.48
CA ARG A 184 -9.79 4.30 5.41
C ARG A 184 -9.98 2.80 5.59
N VAL A 185 -8.85 2.12 5.76
CA VAL A 185 -8.79 0.68 5.99
C VAL A 185 -8.53 0.44 7.47
N GLY A 186 -9.30 -0.44 8.11
CA GLY A 186 -9.12 -0.79 9.53
C GLY A 186 -7.92 -1.71 9.82
N GLY A 187 -7.10 -1.96 8.80
CA GLY A 187 -5.86 -2.74 8.81
C GLY A 187 -4.73 -1.95 8.16
N ALA A 188 -3.88 -2.61 7.38
CA ALA A 188 -2.86 -1.94 6.57
C ALA A 188 -3.41 -1.63 5.17
N CYS A 189 -2.96 -0.51 4.59
CA CYS A 189 -3.21 -0.22 3.19
C CYS A 189 -2.52 -1.22 2.28
N ILE A 190 -1.28 -1.61 2.61
CA ILE A 190 -0.55 -2.64 1.88
C ILE A 190 0.05 -3.64 2.88
N PHE A 191 -0.19 -4.94 2.66
CA PHE A 191 0.38 -6.00 3.49
C PHE A 191 1.07 -7.07 2.62
N VAL A 192 2.40 -7.09 2.66
CA VAL A 192 3.24 -8.10 2.03
C VAL A 192 3.57 -9.18 3.06
N GLN A 193 3.10 -10.40 2.81
CA GLN A 193 3.22 -11.52 3.75
C GLN A 193 4.07 -12.66 3.19
N VAL A 194 4.87 -13.27 4.06
CA VAL A 194 5.53 -14.55 3.78
C VAL A 194 4.51 -15.69 3.71
N ARG A 195 4.95 -16.84 3.20
CA ARG A 195 4.18 -18.08 3.26
C ARG A 195 3.96 -18.53 4.72
N ASN A 196 2.87 -19.25 5.00
CA ASN A 196 2.51 -19.66 6.35
C ASN A 196 3.51 -20.62 7.03
N ASP A 197 4.34 -21.31 6.24
CA ASP A 197 5.45 -22.12 6.73
C ASP A 197 6.74 -21.32 6.98
N LEU A 198 6.69 -20.00 6.83
CA LEU A 198 7.79 -19.05 6.97
C LEU A 198 8.91 -19.18 5.92
N GLY A 199 8.63 -19.90 4.82
CA GLY A 199 9.49 -19.96 3.65
C GLY A 199 8.91 -19.20 2.46
N GLY A 200 9.32 -19.62 1.27
CA GLY A 200 8.90 -19.04 -0.01
C GLY A 200 9.66 -17.75 -0.36
N GLU A 201 9.28 -17.15 -1.47
CA GLU A 201 9.88 -15.93 -1.98
C GLU A 201 8.81 -14.90 -2.35
N THR A 202 8.85 -13.70 -1.78
CA THR A 202 7.91 -12.62 -2.09
C THR A 202 8.66 -11.37 -2.54
N ASN A 203 8.39 -10.86 -3.74
CA ASN A 203 8.97 -9.60 -4.22
C ASN A 203 7.87 -8.56 -4.35
N ALA A 204 8.16 -7.30 -4.01
CA ALA A 204 7.18 -6.22 -4.10
C ALA A 204 7.82 -4.88 -4.48
N GLU A 205 7.21 -4.19 -5.43
CA GLU A 205 7.45 -2.78 -5.75
C GLU A 205 6.21 -1.98 -5.30
N ILE A 206 6.38 -1.11 -4.32
CA ILE A 206 5.33 -0.24 -3.77
C ILE A 206 5.73 1.20 -4.08
N LEU A 207 5.14 1.76 -5.14
CA LEU A 207 5.64 2.96 -5.83
C LEU A 207 4.60 4.07 -5.86
N ASP A 208 4.94 5.28 -5.43
CA ASP A 208 4.16 6.49 -5.71
C ASP A 208 2.68 6.43 -5.28
N ASN A 209 2.36 5.69 -4.22
CA ASN A 209 0.98 5.60 -3.72
C ASN A 209 0.69 6.71 -2.71
N ASP A 210 -0.56 7.18 -2.66
CA ASP A 210 -1.11 8.00 -1.59
C ASP A 210 -1.87 7.10 -0.60
N LEU A 211 -1.31 6.95 0.60
CA LEU A 211 -1.82 6.09 1.66
C LEU A 211 -2.27 6.96 2.83
N ASP A 212 -3.56 6.94 3.15
CA ASP A 212 -4.11 7.79 4.21
C ASP A 212 -5.15 7.07 5.08
N GLU A 213 -5.17 7.41 6.37
CA GLU A 213 -6.07 6.78 7.35
C GLU A 213 -5.98 5.23 7.32
N CYS A 214 -4.77 4.71 7.12
CA CYS A 214 -4.48 3.27 7.14
C CYS A 214 -4.27 2.78 8.58
N HIS A 215 -5.23 3.07 9.46
CA HIS A 215 -5.07 2.88 10.89
C HIS A 215 -5.46 1.45 11.31
N PRO A 216 -4.52 0.67 11.85
CA PRO A 216 -4.81 -0.67 12.25
C PRO A 216 -5.49 -0.68 13.61
N LEU A 217 -6.68 -1.27 13.66
CA LEU A 217 -7.19 -1.78 14.92
C LEU A 217 -6.48 -3.12 15.19
N GLY A 218 -5.33 -3.03 15.88
CA GLY A 218 -4.62 -4.16 16.47
C GLY A 218 -3.30 -4.60 15.85
N ARG A 219 -2.86 -4.16 14.65
CA ARG A 219 -1.61 -4.62 13.99
C ARG A 219 -0.98 -3.60 13.02
N ALA A 220 0.15 -3.07 13.47
CA ALA A 220 0.96 -1.94 12.98
C ALA A 220 1.29 -1.83 11.47
N GLY A 221 1.04 -0.65 10.88
CA GLY A 221 1.57 -0.18 9.60
C GLY A 221 0.51 0.27 8.60
N ALA A 222 0.71 1.42 7.95
CA ALA A 222 0.07 1.71 6.66
C ALA A 222 0.60 0.75 5.58
N ILE A 223 1.92 0.50 5.60
CA ILE A 223 2.58 -0.58 4.86
C ILE A 223 3.15 -1.57 5.87
N PHE A 224 2.85 -2.85 5.67
CA PHE A 224 3.33 -3.92 6.54
C PHE A 224 4.05 -5.00 5.73
N VAL A 225 5.28 -5.33 6.13
CA VAL A 225 6.11 -6.37 5.52
C VAL A 225 6.50 -7.36 6.61
N ALA A 226 5.70 -8.42 6.78
CA ALA A 226 5.82 -9.33 7.91
C ALA A 226 5.04 -10.64 7.70
N PRO A 227 5.26 -11.67 8.53
CA PRO A 227 4.39 -12.83 8.57
C PRO A 227 2.95 -12.48 9.00
N GLN A 228 2.01 -13.26 8.47
CA GLN A 228 0.61 -13.10 8.82
C GLN A 228 0.36 -13.44 10.29
N GLY A 229 -0.48 -12.63 10.95
CA GLY A 229 -1.19 -13.11 12.13
C GLY A 229 -0.24 -13.52 13.27
N THR A 230 -0.44 -14.72 13.81
CA THR A 230 0.40 -15.31 14.87
C THR A 230 1.51 -16.22 14.33
N ASN A 231 1.73 -16.24 13.02
CA ASN A 231 2.74 -17.09 12.38
C ASN A 231 4.13 -16.49 12.60
N ASN A 232 4.67 -16.66 13.81
CA ASN A 232 6.01 -16.24 14.16
C ASN A 232 7.00 -17.42 14.05
N PRO A 233 8.29 -17.14 13.83
CA PRO A 233 9.34 -18.14 13.90
C PRO A 233 9.44 -18.75 15.30
N SER A 234 9.87 -19.99 15.34
CA SER A 234 10.25 -20.75 16.55
C SER A 234 11.59 -21.44 16.30
N ALA A 235 12.18 -22.02 17.34
CA ALA A 235 13.43 -22.78 17.20
C ALA A 235 13.34 -23.90 16.15
N ASP A 236 12.17 -24.56 16.07
CA ASP A 236 11.93 -25.68 15.14
C ASP A 236 11.37 -25.23 13.77
N ARG A 237 10.97 -23.97 13.66
CA ARG A 237 10.42 -23.39 12.43
C ARG A 237 11.01 -22.00 12.20
N PRO A 238 12.28 -21.92 11.72
CA PRO A 238 12.93 -20.64 11.47
C PRO A 238 12.29 -19.92 10.28
N LEU A 239 12.45 -18.60 10.23
CA LEU A 239 12.13 -17.81 9.05
C LEU A 239 13.19 -18.09 7.96
N THR A 240 12.76 -18.65 6.83
CA THR A 240 13.61 -18.95 5.67
C THR A 240 13.17 -18.20 4.41
N ALA A 241 12.09 -17.43 4.50
CA ALA A 241 11.55 -16.68 3.38
C ALA A 241 12.56 -15.66 2.82
N THR A 242 12.62 -15.59 1.50
CA THR A 242 13.45 -14.63 0.75
C THR A 242 12.57 -13.62 0.02
N GLY A 243 13.17 -12.55 -0.47
CA GLY A 243 12.41 -11.54 -1.17
C GLY A 243 13.05 -10.16 -1.11
N THR A 244 12.63 -9.31 -2.05
CA THR A 244 12.95 -7.89 -2.07
C THR A 244 11.66 -7.08 -2.05
N VAL A 245 11.53 -6.17 -1.08
CA VAL A 245 10.41 -5.22 -1.01
C VAL A 245 10.95 -3.80 -1.05
N ASN A 246 10.62 -3.10 -2.14
CA ASN A 246 10.98 -1.70 -2.34
C ASN A 246 9.75 -0.83 -2.08
N ILE A 247 9.91 0.19 -1.24
CA ILE A 247 8.88 1.16 -0.87
C ILE A 247 9.41 2.53 -1.28
N VAL A 248 8.93 3.06 -2.39
CA VAL A 248 9.52 4.23 -3.04
C VAL A 248 8.48 5.26 -3.45
N GLY A 249 8.73 6.54 -3.20
CA GLY A 249 7.87 7.62 -3.73
C GLY A 249 6.50 7.76 -3.06
N ASN A 250 6.20 6.96 -2.03
CA ASN A 250 4.86 6.94 -1.45
C ASN A 250 4.65 8.12 -0.51
N THR A 251 3.43 8.65 -0.48
CA THR A 251 2.98 9.55 0.58
C THR A 251 2.13 8.77 1.58
N ILE A 252 2.47 8.87 2.87
CA ILE A 252 1.85 8.11 3.94
C ILE A 252 1.41 9.09 5.03
N ARG A 253 0.11 9.13 5.30
CA ARG A 253 -0.51 10.08 6.24
C ARG A 253 -1.47 9.39 7.20
N ASN A 254 -1.77 10.13 8.26
CA ASN A 254 -2.85 9.84 9.20
C ASN A 254 -3.67 11.12 9.36
N SER A 255 -4.39 11.51 8.30
CA SER A 255 -5.11 12.79 8.25
C SER A 255 -6.18 12.94 9.33
N SER A 256 -6.75 11.82 9.79
CA SER A 256 -7.68 11.79 10.92
C SER A 256 -7.02 12.01 12.28
N GLN A 257 -5.68 12.07 12.34
CA GLN A 257 -4.90 12.16 13.58
C GLN A 257 -5.29 11.09 14.61
N SER A 258 -5.60 9.89 14.12
CA SER A 258 -5.99 8.78 14.98
C SER A 258 -4.82 8.31 15.84
N CYS A 259 -5.07 8.10 17.14
CA CYS A 259 -4.10 7.53 18.08
C CYS A 259 -3.84 6.03 17.84
N LEU A 260 -4.64 5.39 16.99
CA LEU A 260 -4.53 3.95 16.73
C LEU A 260 -3.41 3.60 15.77
N THR A 261 -2.97 4.57 14.97
CA THR A 261 -1.86 4.38 14.05
C THR A 261 -0.56 4.34 14.82
N SER A 262 -0.02 3.13 14.99
CA SER A 262 1.27 2.95 15.64
C SER A 262 2.44 3.19 14.70
N THR A 263 2.31 2.89 13.39
CA THR A 263 3.45 3.03 12.46
C THR A 263 3.00 3.35 11.05
N GLY A 264 3.81 4.10 10.30
CA GLY A 264 3.64 4.26 8.85
C GLY A 264 4.13 3.04 8.10
N ILE A 265 5.42 2.74 8.21
CA ILE A 265 6.03 1.55 7.62
C ILE A 265 6.47 0.60 8.73
N ASN A 266 6.04 -0.65 8.65
CA ASN A 266 6.48 -1.71 9.55
C ASN A 266 7.16 -2.82 8.76
N TYR A 267 8.49 -2.94 8.91
CA TYR A 267 9.33 -3.75 8.05
C TYR A 267 10.10 -4.79 8.89
N ILE A 268 9.58 -6.02 8.92
CA ILE A 268 10.04 -7.09 9.82
C ILE A 268 10.84 -8.18 9.09
N VAL A 269 10.59 -8.37 7.79
CA VAL A 269 11.19 -9.44 6.98
C VAL A 269 11.59 -8.93 5.59
N PHE A 270 12.40 -9.72 4.88
CA PHE A 270 12.97 -9.39 3.56
C PHE A 270 14.06 -8.30 3.57
N GLY A 271 14.67 -8.06 2.41
CA GLY A 271 15.54 -6.91 2.16
C GLY A 271 14.92 -5.95 1.15
N GLY A 272 15.57 -4.82 0.87
CA GLY A 272 15.08 -3.84 -0.11
C GLY A 272 15.49 -2.42 0.20
N ARG A 273 14.63 -1.45 -0.17
CA ARG A 273 14.85 -0.03 0.06
C ARG A 273 13.56 0.71 0.44
N ILE A 274 13.71 1.71 1.29
CA ILE A 274 12.67 2.67 1.66
C ILE A 274 13.24 4.03 1.27
N GLU A 275 12.82 4.57 0.12
CA GLU A 275 13.41 5.78 -0.46
C GLU A 275 12.37 6.74 -1.01
N HIS A 276 12.62 8.06 -0.96
CA HIS A 276 11.71 9.06 -1.54
C HIS A 276 10.27 9.00 -1.02
N ASN A 277 10.04 8.50 0.19
CA ASN A 277 8.70 8.50 0.78
C ASN A 277 8.50 9.76 1.61
N ARG A 278 7.29 10.33 1.55
CA ARG A 278 6.81 11.35 2.49
C ARG A 278 5.99 10.65 3.59
N ILE A 279 6.49 10.70 4.83
CA ILE A 279 5.88 10.04 5.99
C ILE A 279 5.47 11.13 6.97
N GLU A 280 4.22 11.58 6.82
CA GLU A 280 3.75 12.86 7.34
C GLU A 280 2.73 12.66 8.46
N GLY A 281 3.13 12.99 9.69
CA GLY A 281 2.23 13.02 10.85
C GLY A 281 1.54 11.67 11.10
N VAL A 282 2.17 10.55 10.74
CA VAL A 282 1.51 9.25 10.80
C VAL A 282 1.25 8.85 12.26
N VAL A 283 2.22 9.12 13.12
CA VAL A 283 2.18 8.76 14.54
C VAL A 283 1.87 9.97 15.41
N GLN A 284 0.80 9.88 16.19
CA GLN A 284 0.33 10.94 17.07
C GLN A 284 0.93 10.81 18.48
N THR A 285 0.96 11.90 19.25
CA THR A 285 1.51 11.90 20.63
C THR A 285 0.78 10.92 21.56
N CYS A 286 -0.51 10.71 21.31
CA CYS A 286 -1.36 9.76 22.02
C CYS A 286 -1.20 8.30 21.57
N ALA A 287 -0.40 8.01 20.54
CA ALA A 287 -0.21 6.65 20.05
C ALA A 287 0.45 5.76 21.12
N SER A 288 -0.04 4.54 21.26
CA SER A 288 0.47 3.60 22.27
C SER A 288 1.27 2.46 21.64
N ASP A 289 2.22 1.94 22.42
CA ASP A 289 2.91 0.67 22.16
C ASP A 289 1.95 -0.47 21.82
N THR A 290 2.37 -1.34 20.90
CA THR A 290 1.71 -2.63 20.64
C THR A 290 2.66 -3.78 20.98
N ALA A 291 2.14 -5.00 21.06
CA ALA A 291 2.99 -6.19 21.24
C ALA A 291 4.03 -6.38 20.11
N ARG A 292 3.81 -5.81 18.92
CA ARG A 292 4.64 -6.01 17.71
C ARG A 292 5.62 -4.88 17.44
N THR A 293 5.22 -3.66 17.76
CA THR A 293 5.97 -2.44 17.43
C THR A 293 5.79 -1.42 18.53
N ARG A 294 6.69 -0.44 18.57
CA ARG A 294 6.44 0.82 19.25
C ARG A 294 6.17 1.93 18.24
N PRO A 295 5.56 3.04 18.66
CA PRO A 295 5.18 4.06 17.71
C PRO A 295 6.38 4.69 17.00
N ALA A 296 6.31 4.74 15.67
CA ALA A 296 7.32 5.33 14.80
C ALA A 296 6.81 5.55 13.37
N GLY A 297 7.24 6.61 12.68
CA GLY A 297 6.99 6.76 11.24
C GLY A 297 7.43 5.52 10.46
N ILE A 298 8.65 5.03 10.75
CA ILE A 298 9.21 3.78 10.25
C ILE A 298 9.66 2.91 11.42
N TRP A 299 9.22 1.65 11.45
CA TRP A 299 9.68 0.62 12.37
C TRP A 299 10.43 -0.48 11.61
N LEU A 300 11.68 -0.75 11.98
CA LEU A 300 12.52 -1.78 11.38
C LEU A 300 12.85 -2.91 12.36
N GLY A 301 12.66 -4.15 11.91
CA GLY A 301 12.94 -5.35 12.69
C GLY A 301 11.75 -5.81 13.55
N SER A 302 11.99 -6.67 14.53
CA SER A 302 10.94 -7.27 15.35
C SER A 302 11.10 -6.96 16.83
N ARG A 303 10.03 -6.49 17.47
CA ARG A 303 9.93 -6.41 18.94
C ARG A 303 9.65 -7.79 19.53
N ALA A 304 8.65 -8.48 18.99
CA ALA A 304 8.24 -9.79 19.46
C ALA A 304 9.15 -10.86 18.85
N PHE A 305 9.57 -11.85 19.65
CA PHE A 305 10.42 -12.93 19.17
C PHE A 305 11.71 -12.41 18.50
N SER A 306 12.26 -11.30 19.01
CA SER A 306 13.40 -10.60 18.41
C SER A 306 14.62 -11.51 18.18
N SER A 307 14.87 -12.46 19.07
CA SER A 307 15.95 -13.46 18.92
C SER A 307 15.73 -14.50 17.82
N LEU A 308 14.51 -14.61 17.29
CA LEU A 308 14.12 -15.61 16.29
C LEU A 308 13.90 -15.01 14.89
N TYR A 309 13.70 -13.70 14.82
CA TYR A 309 13.63 -12.99 13.55
C TYR A 309 15.04 -12.59 13.08
N PRO A 310 15.44 -12.94 11.85
CA PRO A 310 16.67 -12.41 11.27
C PRO A 310 16.55 -10.89 11.10
N ARG A 311 17.69 -10.23 11.00
CA ARG A 311 17.76 -8.82 10.62
C ARG A 311 17.19 -8.62 9.22
N VAL A 312 16.60 -7.46 8.99
CA VAL A 312 16.24 -7.00 7.64
C VAL A 312 17.44 -6.27 7.02
N ASN A 313 17.65 -6.46 5.71
CA ASN A 313 18.68 -5.74 4.96
C ASN A 313 18.02 -4.67 4.11
N VAL A 314 17.74 -3.52 4.73
CA VAL A 314 17.01 -2.41 4.11
C VAL A 314 17.80 -1.11 4.23
N LYS A 315 17.80 -0.31 3.16
CA LYS A 315 18.27 1.08 3.20
C LYS A 315 17.09 2.01 3.43
N VAL A 316 17.29 3.06 4.22
CA VAL A 316 16.29 4.10 4.47
C VAL A 316 16.93 5.43 4.09
N ARG A 317 16.74 5.91 2.86
CA ARG A 317 17.44 7.11 2.38
C ARG A 317 16.49 8.04 1.64
N PHE A 318 16.78 9.33 1.63
CA PHE A 318 16.03 10.28 0.79
C PHE A 318 14.53 10.34 1.11
N ASN A 319 14.13 10.03 2.34
CA ASN A 319 12.73 10.16 2.78
C ASN A 319 12.52 11.48 3.52
N ASP A 320 11.28 11.99 3.46
CA ASP A 320 10.80 13.09 4.28
C ASP A 320 10.04 12.51 5.46
N ILE A 321 10.65 12.61 6.64
CA ILE A 321 10.10 12.07 7.88
C ILE A 321 9.67 13.26 8.73
N VAL A 322 8.37 13.53 8.74
CA VAL A 322 7.81 14.80 9.20
C VAL A 322 6.72 14.59 10.24
N GLY A 323 6.92 15.11 11.45
CA GLY A 323 5.86 15.23 12.46
C GLY A 323 5.40 13.92 13.08
N ASN A 324 6.21 12.87 13.02
CA ASN A 324 5.92 11.58 13.67
C ASN A 324 6.31 11.63 15.14
N ALA A 325 5.30 11.58 16.00
CA ALA A 325 5.53 11.56 17.44
C ALA A 325 6.32 10.30 17.85
N GLN A 326 7.09 10.44 18.93
CA GLN A 326 7.93 9.42 19.55
C GLN A 326 9.15 8.96 18.74
N ALA A 327 9.02 8.76 17.42
CA ALA A 327 10.14 8.46 16.53
C ALA A 327 9.76 8.70 15.06
N GLY A 328 10.68 9.29 14.30
CA GLY A 328 10.65 9.24 12.84
C GLY A 328 11.06 7.87 12.32
N LEU A 329 12.23 7.39 12.76
CA LEU A 329 12.74 6.04 12.48
C LEU A 329 13.05 5.34 13.81
N ARG A 330 12.54 4.12 13.97
CA ARG A 330 12.82 3.27 15.11
C ARG A 330 13.36 1.91 14.69
N VAL A 331 14.48 1.54 15.30
CA VAL A 331 15.22 0.31 15.01
C VAL A 331 15.06 -0.66 16.18
N ALA A 332 14.52 -1.85 15.91
CA ALA A 332 14.27 -2.87 16.91
C ALA A 332 15.56 -3.55 17.38
N GLN A 333 15.45 -4.27 18.50
CA GLN A 333 16.57 -4.91 19.20
C GLN A 333 17.32 -5.96 18.35
N ASN A 334 16.66 -6.60 17.36
CA ASN A 334 17.26 -7.66 16.55
C ASN A 334 18.08 -7.15 15.35
N MET A 335 18.28 -5.84 15.22
CA MET A 335 19.00 -5.23 14.11
C MET A 335 20.49 -5.06 14.46
N THR A 336 21.35 -5.90 13.85
CA THR A 336 22.82 -5.91 14.01
C THR A 336 23.48 -6.26 12.65
N PRO A 337 23.70 -5.27 11.76
CA PRO A 337 24.65 -4.17 11.92
C PRO A 337 23.99 -2.81 11.61
N ALA A 338 24.80 -1.76 11.50
CA ALA A 338 24.34 -0.41 11.14
C ALA A 338 23.44 -0.39 9.88
N ILE A 339 22.28 0.26 9.99
CA ILE A 339 21.37 0.55 8.88
C ILE A 339 21.86 1.82 8.18
N ASP A 340 21.84 1.85 6.84
CA ASP A 340 22.07 3.10 6.10
C ASP A 340 20.77 3.94 6.13
N ALA A 341 20.76 4.93 7.02
CA ALA A 341 19.70 5.90 7.27
C ALA A 341 20.09 7.34 6.87
N ARG A 342 21.10 7.49 5.99
CA ARG A 342 21.62 8.79 5.57
C ARG A 342 20.68 9.50 4.61
N CYS A 343 20.86 10.80 4.49
CA CYS A 343 20.20 11.64 3.50
C CYS A 343 18.66 11.66 3.63
N ASN A 344 18.11 11.39 4.81
CA ASN A 344 16.70 11.66 5.09
C ASN A 344 16.53 13.10 5.60
N TRP A 345 15.37 13.70 5.32
CA TRP A 345 14.89 14.90 5.98
C TRP A 345 14.14 14.51 7.25
N TRP A 346 14.48 15.15 8.37
CA TRP A 346 13.96 14.78 9.70
C TRP A 346 13.03 15.86 10.26
N ASN A 347 12.39 16.66 9.42
CA ASN A 347 11.57 17.82 9.85
C ASN A 347 12.35 18.99 10.48
N ASP A 348 13.69 18.94 10.49
CA ASP A 348 14.53 20.02 10.99
C ASP A 348 15.93 19.95 10.36
N ALA A 349 16.49 21.10 9.97
CA ALA A 349 17.80 21.20 9.33
C ALA A 349 18.96 20.76 10.24
N SER A 350 18.77 20.79 11.56
CA SER A 350 19.72 20.23 12.52
C SER A 350 19.76 18.70 12.55
N GLY A 351 18.84 18.02 11.84
CA GLY A 351 18.79 16.57 11.72
C GLY A 351 17.95 15.88 12.80
N PRO A 352 18.05 14.54 12.92
CA PRO A 352 17.24 13.79 13.86
C PRO A 352 17.61 14.12 15.30
N SER A 353 16.61 14.17 16.17
CA SER A 353 16.82 14.06 17.62
C SER A 353 17.02 12.59 18.04
N GLY A 354 17.11 12.33 19.35
CA GLY A 354 17.31 10.98 19.90
C GLY A 354 18.76 10.51 19.75
N ALA A 355 19.03 9.64 18.79
CA ALA A 355 20.39 9.19 18.47
C ALA A 355 21.20 10.25 17.69
N GLY A 356 20.52 11.21 17.04
CA GLY A 356 21.16 12.33 16.34
C GLY A 356 21.28 13.59 17.22
N PRO A 357 22.05 14.59 16.77
CA PRO A 357 22.30 15.82 17.52
C PRO A 357 21.23 16.91 17.36
N GLY A 358 20.24 16.70 16.48
CA GLY A 358 19.28 17.71 16.06
C GLY A 358 17.99 17.75 16.87
N SER A 359 17.03 18.54 16.38
CA SER A 359 15.70 18.73 16.97
C SER A 359 14.56 18.09 16.18
N GLY A 360 14.87 17.47 15.04
CA GLY A 360 13.89 16.84 14.17
C GLY A 360 13.27 15.57 14.75
N ASP A 361 12.41 14.92 13.96
CA ASP A 361 11.82 13.63 14.23
C ASP A 361 12.90 12.64 14.70
N ALA A 362 12.64 11.95 15.82
CA ALA A 362 13.69 11.22 16.51
C ALA A 362 14.13 9.95 15.75
N LEU A 363 15.44 9.73 15.68
CA LEU A 363 16.01 8.43 15.40
C LEU A 363 16.16 7.67 16.73
N VAL A 364 15.45 6.54 16.87
CA VAL A 364 15.44 5.74 18.09
C VAL A 364 16.01 4.35 17.82
N VAL A 365 17.00 3.96 18.62
CA VAL A 365 17.60 2.61 18.62
C VAL A 365 17.22 1.91 19.91
N GLU A 366 16.50 0.80 19.81
CA GLU A 366 16.05 0.04 20.98
C GLU A 366 17.20 -0.65 21.70
N ALA A 367 17.21 -0.59 23.04
CA ALA A 367 18.25 -1.19 23.86
C ALA A 367 18.37 -2.70 23.61
N GLY A 368 19.57 -3.18 23.28
CA GLY A 368 19.78 -4.57 22.86
C GLY A 368 20.08 -4.72 21.36
N ALA A 369 19.82 -3.68 20.56
CA ALA A 369 20.67 -3.43 19.40
C ALA A 369 22.09 -3.17 19.92
N ASP A 370 23.04 -3.99 19.50
CA ASP A 370 24.38 -4.17 20.10
C ASP A 370 25.05 -2.87 20.62
N PRO A 371 25.60 -2.86 21.86
CA PRO A 371 26.23 -1.70 22.48
C PRO A 371 27.52 -1.17 21.82
N ALA A 372 28.09 -1.84 20.81
CA ALA A 372 29.19 -1.27 20.05
C ALA A 372 28.71 -0.13 19.12
N ASP A 373 29.31 1.07 19.25
CA ASP A 373 29.01 2.26 18.41
C ASP A 373 29.00 1.97 16.89
N SER A 374 29.69 0.91 16.44
CA SER A 374 29.72 0.43 15.06
C SER A 374 28.39 -0.12 14.52
N ASN A 375 27.40 -0.36 15.38
CA ASN A 375 26.08 -0.88 15.00
C ASN A 375 24.95 0.17 15.06
N LYS A 376 25.29 1.43 15.36
CA LYS A 376 24.34 2.55 15.25
C LYS A 376 23.97 2.78 13.78
N PRO A 377 22.70 3.11 13.46
CA PRO A 377 22.33 3.52 12.12
C PRO A 377 23.23 4.66 11.63
N LEU A 378 23.69 4.59 10.38
CA LEU A 378 24.38 5.69 9.72
C LEU A 378 23.32 6.71 9.33
N PHE A 379 23.27 7.86 9.99
CA PHE A 379 22.26 8.89 9.70
C PHE A 379 22.86 10.21 9.20
N ALA A 380 24.19 10.35 9.27
CA ALA A 380 24.92 11.50 8.76
C ALA A 380 25.62 11.15 7.42
N PRO A 381 25.60 12.04 6.42
CA PRO A 381 24.86 13.32 6.41
C PRO A 381 23.34 13.09 6.36
N TRP A 382 22.58 14.10 6.74
CA TRP A 382 21.12 14.18 6.60
C TRP A 382 20.76 15.35 5.68
N ALA A 383 19.55 15.34 5.13
CA ALA A 383 19.07 16.44 4.30
C ALA A 383 18.74 17.65 5.20
N VAL A 384 19.00 18.86 4.71
CA VAL A 384 18.72 20.13 5.43
C VAL A 384 17.41 20.79 4.99
N GLU A 385 16.74 20.19 4.02
CA GLU A 385 15.43 20.54 3.47
C GLU A 385 14.73 19.25 2.99
N PRO A 386 13.40 19.28 2.73
CA PRO A 386 12.69 18.16 2.11
C PRO A 386 13.37 17.63 0.84
N ILE A 387 13.48 16.31 0.73
CA ILE A 387 14.25 15.57 -0.27
C ILE A 387 13.44 14.46 -0.96
N ALA A 388 12.26 14.12 -0.45
CA ALA A 388 11.44 13.06 -1.04
C ALA A 388 10.63 13.52 -2.25
N GLU A 389 10.66 14.80 -2.62
CA GLU A 389 9.91 15.36 -3.76
C GLU A 389 10.10 14.52 -5.04
N SER A 390 9.07 13.76 -5.38
CA SER A 390 8.67 13.55 -6.77
C SER A 390 8.06 14.87 -7.24
N GLY A 391 8.62 15.45 -8.31
CA GLY A 391 8.11 16.70 -8.87
C GLY A 391 6.62 16.57 -9.14
N ASP A 392 5.82 17.42 -8.48
CA ASP A 392 4.48 17.89 -8.84
C ASP A 392 3.88 18.59 -7.59
N GLU A 393 4.43 19.75 -7.22
CA GLU A 393 3.68 20.76 -6.44
C GLU A 393 3.35 21.93 -7.37
N ASP A 394 2.28 21.80 -8.14
CA ASP A 394 1.60 22.96 -8.71
C ASP A 394 0.87 23.70 -7.57
N GLY A 395 1.30 24.93 -7.33
CA GLY A 395 0.64 25.85 -6.41
C GLY A 395 -0.76 26.22 -6.88
N GLU A 396 -1.77 25.95 -6.05
CA GLU A 396 -3.01 26.71 -6.05
C GLU A 396 -3.01 27.64 -4.83
N ASP A 397 -2.57 28.88 -5.04
CA ASP A 397 -2.87 29.97 -4.14
C ASP A 397 -3.66 31.07 -4.87
N GLY A 398 -4.96 31.13 -4.54
CA GLY A 398 -5.80 32.33 -4.45
C GLY A 398 -5.92 33.31 -5.63
N GLY A 399 -7.08 33.32 -6.30
CA GLY A 399 -7.52 34.49 -7.07
C GLY A 399 -8.85 34.38 -7.81
N GLY A 400 -9.97 34.58 -7.13
CA GLY A 400 -11.28 34.66 -7.80
C GLY A 400 -11.49 35.94 -8.62
N ARG A 401 -12.09 35.81 -9.82
CA ARG A 401 -13.17 36.69 -10.35
C ARG A 401 -13.71 36.20 -11.70
N ARG A 402 -15.05 36.24 -11.77
CA ARG A 402 -16.02 36.15 -12.89
C ARG A 402 -15.52 36.48 -14.32
N GLY A 403 -16.07 35.77 -15.31
CA GLY A 403 -16.21 36.26 -16.69
C GLY A 403 -16.65 35.17 -17.69
N GLU A 404 -17.73 35.43 -18.43
CA GLU A 404 -18.38 34.54 -19.41
C GLU A 404 -17.59 34.28 -20.72
N ALA A 405 -17.89 33.12 -21.31
CA ALA A 405 -18.01 32.77 -22.75
C ALA A 405 -17.05 33.36 -23.81
N ALA A 406 -16.39 32.48 -24.57
CA ALA A 406 -16.58 32.32 -26.04
C ALA A 406 -15.60 31.30 -26.66
N ALA A 407 -16.08 30.61 -27.69
CA ALA A 407 -15.35 29.63 -28.50
C ALA A 407 -14.45 30.27 -29.58
N ARG A 408 -13.29 29.64 -29.89
CA ARG A 408 -12.80 29.32 -31.26
C ARG A 408 -11.40 28.66 -31.30
N VAL A 409 -11.36 27.43 -31.84
CA VAL A 409 -10.50 26.84 -32.90
C VAL A 409 -8.95 27.02 -32.90
N ARG A 410 -8.27 25.86 -32.74
CA ARG A 410 -7.02 25.28 -33.33
C ARG A 410 -5.74 26.10 -33.53
N GLN A 411 -4.65 25.60 -32.93
CA GLN A 411 -3.37 25.07 -33.49
C GLN A 411 -2.46 24.81 -32.27
N GLY A 412 -1.87 23.64 -31.97
CA GLY A 412 -0.89 22.87 -32.74
C GLY A 412 0.53 23.15 -32.23
N GLY A 413 1.13 22.26 -31.41
CA GLY A 413 2.58 22.29 -31.11
C GLY A 413 2.94 21.85 -29.69
N GLY A 414 3.85 20.88 -29.56
CA GLY A 414 4.16 20.16 -28.33
C GLY A 414 4.87 20.95 -27.23
N GLY A 415 4.73 20.44 -26.01
CA GLY A 415 5.42 20.93 -24.81
C GLY A 415 4.91 20.19 -23.57
N ALA A 416 5.44 18.99 -23.32
CA ALA A 416 5.18 18.22 -22.09
C ALA A 416 6.44 17.43 -21.67
N GLY A 417 7.64 17.97 -21.94
CA GLY A 417 8.92 17.29 -21.68
C GLY A 417 10.00 18.19 -21.10
N GLY A 418 9.63 19.38 -20.61
CA GLY A 418 10.54 20.35 -19.97
C GLY A 418 10.58 20.21 -18.44
N GLU A 419 9.41 20.11 -17.80
CA GLU A 419 9.27 20.13 -16.34
C GLU A 419 9.78 18.85 -15.66
N GLU A 420 9.47 17.66 -16.19
CA GLU A 420 10.03 16.38 -15.69
C GLU A 420 11.58 16.33 -15.74
N ARG A 421 12.20 17.07 -16.67
CA ARG A 421 13.66 17.13 -16.78
C ARG A 421 14.30 18.07 -15.78
N GLU A 422 13.61 19.15 -15.41
CA GLU A 422 14.07 20.10 -14.40
C GLU A 422 13.89 19.54 -12.99
N SER A 423 12.73 18.94 -12.68
CA SER A 423 12.50 18.28 -11.38
C SER A 423 13.48 17.13 -11.15
N GLY A 424 13.71 16.28 -12.15
CA GLY A 424 14.71 15.21 -12.07
C GLY A 424 16.16 15.70 -12.05
N ALA A 425 16.46 16.92 -12.48
CA ALA A 425 17.79 17.51 -12.37
C ALA A 425 18.00 18.19 -11.00
N GLU A 426 16.96 18.79 -10.45
CA GLU A 426 16.97 19.39 -9.11
C GLU A 426 17.04 18.31 -8.03
N ASN A 427 16.29 17.22 -8.16
CA ASN A 427 16.35 16.10 -7.21
C ASN A 427 17.74 15.46 -7.20
N ARG A 428 18.33 15.22 -8.38
CA ARG A 428 19.73 14.77 -8.50
C ARG A 428 20.74 15.76 -7.90
N ARG A 429 20.45 17.07 -7.91
CA ARG A 429 21.29 18.08 -7.25
C ARG A 429 21.16 17.99 -5.73
N ARG A 430 19.93 17.88 -5.19
CA ARG A 430 19.68 17.70 -3.76
C ARG A 430 20.32 16.41 -3.23
N GLU A 431 20.15 15.29 -3.95
CA GLU A 431 20.82 14.02 -3.65
C GLU A 431 22.35 14.16 -3.67
N SER A 432 22.91 14.79 -4.71
CA SER A 432 24.36 15.02 -4.80
C SER A 432 24.93 15.94 -3.72
N SER A 433 24.08 16.74 -3.06
CA SER A 433 24.49 17.56 -1.93
C SER A 433 24.58 16.77 -0.62
N CYS A 434 23.96 15.59 -0.58
CA CYS A 434 23.96 14.69 0.57
C CYS A 434 24.86 13.45 0.37
N ASP A 435 25.40 13.19 -0.83
CA ASP A 435 26.43 12.17 -1.07
C ASP A 435 27.85 12.76 -1.00
#